data_AF-A0A8S8Z5A4-F1
#
_entry.id   AF-A0A8S8Z5A4-F1
#
_cell.length_a   1.000
_cell.length_b   1.000
_cell.length_c   1.000
_cell.angle_alpha   90.00
_cell.angle_beta   90.00
_cell.angle_gamma   90.00
#
_symmetry.space_group_name_H-M   'P 1'
#
loop_
_entity.id
_entity.type
_entity.pdbx_description
1 polymer ?
#
loop_
_entity_poly.entity_id
_entity_poly.type
_entity_poly.pdbx_seq_one_letter_code
_entity_poly.pdbx_strand_id
1 'polypeptide(L)'
;MRIKKGANYVLMELGPQRETEISYTIETPLRGFYTVGPVCIRVQDAFGLFHNEREIHLYDDFLVFPKMEDIKDAMIKSRVPKIFTGAVNIRNPGEGSNFYNLREYIPGDPMKKVNWNATARSAGKMMVNEYERDAVSDIILIVDSRKISETGPVSRNSLVYSTRAAASLSQYFLARRDSVGLVTYGDEIVSVDRDTGKKQLYVLLTKLAGAMAKGNTPLKVVTDRIMPHINRGSPVIIMSPLEDDSTVVSAVRDLRSRNFDVTVLSPSSLEFEFDARRLDRTGYEVLKTERDILLSELRGLGANVMDWEPDMLLNTALAGARGF
;
A
#
# COMPACT_ATOMS: atom_id res chain seq x y z
N MET A 1 -9.94 -12.43 -16.08
CA MET A 1 -9.43 -11.62 -17.21
C MET A 1 -10.56 -11.44 -18.20
N ARG A 2 -10.70 -10.28 -18.85
CA ARG A 2 -11.75 -10.06 -19.87
C ARG A 2 -11.17 -9.34 -21.07
N ILE A 3 -11.73 -9.56 -22.25
CA ILE A 3 -11.37 -8.80 -23.45
C ILE A 3 -11.96 -7.38 -23.30
N LYS A 4 -11.10 -6.38 -23.40
CA LYS A 4 -11.46 -4.94 -23.32
C LYS A 4 -11.64 -4.31 -24.68
N LYS A 5 -10.83 -4.72 -25.66
CA LYS A 5 -10.84 -4.21 -27.04
C LYS A 5 -10.50 -5.34 -28.01
N GLY A 6 -11.05 -5.26 -29.22
CA GLY A 6 -10.90 -6.29 -30.25
C GLY A 6 -11.86 -7.46 -30.03
N ALA A 7 -11.68 -8.50 -30.84
CA ALA A 7 -12.43 -9.74 -30.76
C ALA A 7 -11.44 -10.91 -30.75
N ASN A 8 -11.79 -11.99 -30.07
CA ASN A 8 -11.08 -13.26 -30.14
C ASN A 8 -11.56 -14.14 -31.31
N TYR A 9 -12.28 -13.56 -32.26
CA TYR A 9 -12.78 -14.24 -33.44
C TYR A 9 -12.78 -13.30 -34.65
N VAL A 10 -12.72 -13.89 -35.84
CA VAL A 10 -12.87 -13.19 -37.12
C VAL A 10 -13.64 -14.09 -38.08
N LEU A 11 -14.53 -13.50 -38.88
CA LEU A 11 -15.22 -14.19 -39.96
C LEU A 11 -14.62 -13.72 -41.28
N MET A 12 -13.98 -14.62 -42.03
CA MET A 12 -13.35 -14.29 -43.31
C MET A 12 -13.14 -15.53 -44.17
N GLU A 13 -12.96 -15.30 -45.47
CA GLU A 13 -12.45 -16.30 -46.40
C GLU A 13 -10.92 -16.30 -46.36
N LEU A 14 -10.33 -17.33 -45.72
CA LEU A 14 -8.89 -17.49 -45.66
C LEU A 14 -8.43 -18.43 -46.80
N GLY A 15 -7.87 -17.84 -47.85
CA GLY A 15 -7.35 -18.59 -49.00
C GLY A 15 -6.11 -19.45 -48.66
N PRO A 16 -5.70 -20.37 -49.56
CA PRO A 16 -4.51 -21.19 -49.36
C PRO A 16 -3.26 -20.34 -49.11
N GLN A 17 -2.44 -20.74 -48.13
CA GLN A 17 -1.21 -20.05 -47.73
C GLN A 17 -1.39 -18.58 -47.31
N ARG A 18 -2.63 -18.15 -47.02
CA ARG A 18 -2.88 -16.83 -46.44
C ARG A 18 -2.84 -16.89 -44.91
N GLU A 19 -2.38 -15.79 -44.34
CA GLU A 19 -2.31 -15.59 -42.90
C GLU A 19 -3.32 -14.53 -42.48
N THR A 20 -3.77 -14.62 -41.23
CA THR A 20 -4.62 -13.62 -40.60
C THR A 20 -4.18 -13.40 -39.17
N GLU A 21 -4.38 -12.18 -38.67
CA GLU A 21 -4.03 -11.80 -37.31
C GLU A 21 -5.31 -11.48 -36.53
N ILE A 22 -5.43 -12.05 -35.33
CA ILE A 22 -6.48 -11.71 -34.38
C ILE A 22 -5.80 -11.03 -33.19
N SER A 23 -5.93 -9.71 -33.10
CA SER A 23 -5.37 -8.92 -32.00
C SER A 23 -6.49 -8.44 -31.06
N TYR A 24 -6.34 -8.68 -29.77
CA TYR A 24 -7.26 -8.21 -28.73
C TYR A 24 -6.50 -7.77 -27.48
N THR A 25 -7.11 -6.87 -26.71
CA THR A 25 -6.55 -6.38 -25.45
C THR A 25 -7.28 -7.04 -24.30
N ILE A 26 -6.54 -7.67 -23.40
CA ILE A 26 -7.06 -8.23 -22.15
C ILE A 26 -6.95 -7.20 -21.03
N GLU A 27 -7.98 -7.10 -20.20
CA GLU A 27 -7.95 -6.36 -18.94
C GLU A 27 -7.94 -7.32 -17.76
N THR A 28 -6.99 -7.09 -16.85
CA THR A 28 -6.85 -7.79 -15.58
C THR A 28 -7.38 -6.89 -14.47
N PRO A 29 -8.51 -7.27 -13.82
CA PRO A 29 -9.14 -6.40 -12.83
C PRO A 29 -8.40 -6.37 -11.49
N LEU A 30 -7.52 -7.34 -11.23
CA LEU A 30 -6.87 -7.53 -9.94
C LEU A 30 -5.35 -7.61 -10.12
N ARG A 31 -4.63 -7.30 -9.05
CA ARG A 31 -3.22 -7.62 -8.93
C ARG A 31 -3.01 -9.13 -8.87
N GLY A 32 -1.86 -9.62 -9.31
CA GLY A 32 -1.54 -11.04 -9.26
C GLY A 32 -0.59 -11.50 -10.35
N PHE A 33 -0.18 -12.76 -10.23
CA PHE A 33 0.48 -13.51 -11.29
C PHE A 33 -0.57 -14.08 -12.21
N TYR A 34 -0.39 -13.87 -13.51
CA TYR A 34 -1.29 -14.35 -14.54
C TYR A 34 -0.51 -15.11 -15.59
N THR A 35 -1.12 -16.18 -16.08
CA THR A 35 -0.67 -16.92 -17.25
C THR A 35 -1.79 -16.84 -18.30
N VAL A 36 -1.44 -16.42 -19.50
CA VAL A 36 -2.33 -16.49 -20.68
C VAL A 36 -1.87 -17.64 -21.55
N GLY A 37 -2.78 -18.55 -21.84
CA GLY A 37 -2.50 -19.78 -22.57
C GLY A 37 -3.23 -20.98 -21.94
N PRO A 38 -3.29 -22.13 -22.62
CA PRO A 38 -2.82 -22.34 -23.99
C PRO A 38 -3.67 -21.58 -25.02
N VAL A 39 -3.16 -21.44 -26.24
CA VAL A 39 -3.89 -20.82 -27.35
C VAL A 39 -4.73 -21.90 -28.04
N CYS A 40 -6.05 -21.83 -27.87
CA CYS A 40 -6.99 -22.72 -28.56
C CYS A 40 -7.53 -22.03 -29.81
N ILE A 41 -7.22 -22.59 -30.98
CA ILE A 41 -7.72 -22.12 -32.28
C ILE A 41 -8.87 -23.03 -32.71
N ARG A 42 -10.03 -22.43 -33.00
CA ARG A 42 -11.17 -23.14 -33.60
C ARG A 42 -11.46 -22.51 -34.97
N VAL A 43 -11.45 -23.34 -36.02
CA VAL A 43 -11.86 -22.95 -37.37
C VAL A 43 -13.17 -23.65 -37.68
N GLN A 44 -14.14 -22.92 -38.22
CA GLN A 44 -15.46 -23.44 -38.59
C GLN A 44 -15.77 -23.07 -40.03
N ASP A 45 -16.57 -23.89 -40.72
CA ASP A 45 -17.13 -23.52 -42.01
C ASP A 45 -18.23 -22.46 -41.86
N ALA A 46 -18.64 -21.83 -42.97
CA ALA A 46 -19.61 -20.74 -42.97
C ALA A 46 -21.01 -21.12 -42.45
N PHE A 47 -21.38 -22.41 -42.51
CA PHE A 47 -22.65 -22.93 -42.00
C PHE A 47 -22.53 -23.49 -40.56
N GLY A 48 -21.32 -23.53 -39.99
CA GLY A 48 -21.06 -24.06 -38.66
C GLY A 48 -21.33 -25.56 -38.51
N LEU A 49 -21.31 -26.31 -39.61
CA LEU A 49 -21.60 -27.75 -39.64
C LEU A 49 -20.38 -28.59 -39.24
N PHE A 50 -19.18 -28.08 -39.51
CA PHE A 50 -17.89 -28.72 -39.23
C PHE A 50 -16.97 -27.71 -38.57
N HIS A 51 -16.20 -28.20 -37.59
CA HIS A 51 -15.13 -27.43 -36.98
C HIS A 51 -13.87 -28.27 -36.81
N ASN A 52 -12.73 -27.60 -36.83
CA ASN A 52 -11.45 -28.17 -36.46
C ASN A 52 -10.85 -27.32 -35.34
N GLU A 53 -10.31 -27.99 -34.33
CA GLU A 53 -9.69 -27.36 -33.18
C GLU A 53 -8.23 -27.77 -33.09
N ARG A 54 -7.41 -26.80 -32.76
CA ARG A 54 -6.00 -27.02 -32.48
C ARG A 54 -5.62 -26.26 -31.22
N GLU A 55 -5.10 -27.01 -30.25
CA GLU A 55 -4.45 -26.43 -29.09
C GLU A 55 -2.97 -26.20 -29.39
N ILE A 56 -2.50 -25.00 -29.08
CA ILE A 56 -1.10 -24.63 -29.16
C ILE A 56 -0.66 -24.28 -27.73
N HIS A 57 0.30 -25.05 -27.21
CA HIS A 57 0.88 -24.85 -25.88
C HIS A 57 1.85 -23.66 -25.86
N LEU A 58 1.30 -22.47 -26.11
CA LEU A 58 1.96 -21.19 -25.93
C LEU A 58 1.41 -20.55 -24.65
N TYR A 59 2.31 -20.19 -23.75
CA TYR A 59 1.99 -19.58 -22.46
C TYR A 59 2.77 -18.29 -22.29
N ASP A 60 2.09 -17.23 -21.90
CA ASP A 60 2.68 -15.94 -21.56
C ASP A 60 2.37 -15.59 -20.10
N ASP A 61 3.42 -15.51 -19.29
CA ASP A 61 3.31 -15.11 -17.88
C ASP A 61 3.52 -13.61 -17.72
N PHE A 62 2.68 -12.97 -16.92
CA PHE A 62 2.86 -11.58 -16.55
C PHE A 62 2.36 -11.28 -15.14
N LEU A 63 2.89 -10.18 -14.60
CA LEU A 63 2.63 -9.74 -13.25
C LEU A 63 1.88 -8.41 -13.26
N VAL A 64 0.76 -8.36 -12.55
CA VAL A 64 -0.01 -7.13 -12.35
C VAL A 64 0.23 -6.63 -10.94
N PHE A 65 0.88 -5.49 -10.81
CA PHE A 65 1.13 -4.86 -9.51
C PHE A 65 -0.15 -4.28 -8.89
N PRO A 66 -0.19 -4.12 -7.55
CA PRO A 66 -1.24 -3.34 -6.91
C PRO A 66 -1.33 -1.94 -7.53
N LYS A 67 -2.55 -1.43 -7.69
CA LYS A 67 -2.78 -0.03 -8.05
C LYS A 67 -2.07 0.85 -7.01
N MET A 68 -1.36 1.88 -7.46
CA MET A 68 -0.73 2.89 -6.60
C MET A 68 -1.49 4.21 -6.72
N GLU A 69 -1.50 4.97 -5.63
CA GLU A 69 -2.02 6.34 -5.56
C GLU A 69 -0.88 7.28 -5.14
N ASP A 70 -0.79 8.46 -5.77
CA ASP A 70 0.22 9.44 -5.38
C ASP A 70 -0.11 10.02 -4.01
N ILE A 71 0.77 9.74 -3.04
CA ILE A 71 0.63 10.27 -1.68
C ILE A 71 1.28 11.64 -1.59
N LYS A 72 0.49 12.66 -1.23
CA LYS A 72 0.98 14.04 -1.10
C LYS A 72 1.68 14.30 0.23
N ASP A 73 1.13 13.76 1.31
CA ASP A 73 1.64 13.89 2.66
C ASP A 73 1.19 12.67 3.46
N ALA A 74 2.11 11.75 3.75
CA ALA A 74 1.89 10.78 4.81
C ALA A 74 2.52 11.41 6.05
N MET A 75 1.70 11.89 6.98
CA MET A 75 2.13 12.54 8.24
C MET A 75 2.79 11.55 9.23
N ILE A 76 3.54 10.59 8.70
CA ILE A 76 4.23 9.52 9.40
C ILE A 76 5.69 9.98 9.50
N LYS A 77 6.12 10.29 10.71
CA LYS A 77 7.45 10.81 11.01
C LYS A 77 8.23 9.79 11.82
N SER A 78 9.40 9.38 11.32
CA SER A 78 10.32 8.67 12.20
C SER A 78 10.83 9.58 13.29
N ARG A 79 10.86 9.06 14.51
CA ARG A 79 11.48 9.73 15.66
C ARG A 79 12.97 9.41 15.77
N VAL A 80 13.47 8.46 14.98
CA VAL A 80 14.86 7.99 15.03
C VAL A 80 15.48 8.05 13.63
N PRO A 81 16.46 8.94 13.43
CA PRO A 81 17.31 8.95 12.25
C PRO A 81 18.11 7.65 12.14
N LYS A 82 18.21 7.08 10.93
CA LYS A 82 19.20 6.03 10.65
C LYS A 82 20.61 6.60 10.79
N ILE A 83 21.35 6.09 11.76
CA ILE A 83 22.77 6.41 11.92
C ILE A 83 23.53 5.56 10.90
N PHE A 84 24.02 6.17 9.83
CA PHE A 84 25.03 5.54 8.98
C PHE A 84 26.31 5.38 9.80
N THR A 85 26.76 4.16 10.03
CA THR A 85 28.08 3.90 10.64
C THR A 85 29.16 4.55 9.77
N GLY A 86 29.76 5.62 10.28
CA GLY A 86 30.77 6.44 9.59
C GLY A 86 30.34 7.87 9.23
N ALA A 87 29.09 8.26 9.45
CA ALA A 87 28.63 9.63 9.22
C ALA A 87 28.46 10.40 10.54
N VAL A 88 29.22 11.48 10.68
CA VAL A 88 28.88 12.58 11.59
C VAL A 88 27.40 12.94 11.39
N ASN A 89 26.66 13.23 12.46
CA ASN A 89 25.31 13.82 12.39
C ASN A 89 25.41 15.21 11.74
N ILE A 90 25.58 15.25 10.42
CA ILE A 90 25.56 16.49 9.66
C ILE A 90 24.09 16.75 9.38
N ARG A 91 23.47 17.58 10.22
CA ARG A 91 22.19 18.21 9.94
C ARG A 91 22.35 18.93 8.59
N ASN A 92 21.73 18.41 7.55
CA ASN A 92 21.89 18.94 6.20
C ASN A 92 20.62 19.70 5.81
N PRO A 93 20.74 20.88 5.17
CA PRO A 93 19.58 21.58 4.61
C PRO A 93 18.88 20.71 3.55
N GLY A 94 17.55 20.74 3.54
CA GLY A 94 16.72 19.91 2.67
C GLY A 94 15.23 20.24 2.74
N GLU A 95 14.41 19.36 2.16
CA GLU A 95 12.95 19.54 2.09
C GLU A 95 12.19 18.84 3.22
N GLY A 96 12.75 18.74 4.43
CA GLY A 96 11.99 18.20 5.56
C GLY A 96 11.05 19.21 6.19
N SER A 97 10.47 18.82 7.32
CA SER A 97 9.45 19.62 8.03
C SER A 97 9.97 20.44 9.20
N ASN A 98 11.18 20.15 9.68
CA ASN A 98 11.79 20.84 10.82
C ASN A 98 12.58 22.06 10.36
N PHE A 99 12.40 23.22 11.01
CA PHE A 99 13.21 24.40 10.74
C PHE A 99 14.70 24.09 11.01
N TYR A 100 15.55 24.36 10.03
CA TYR A 100 17.00 24.16 10.13
C TYR A 100 17.72 25.48 10.34
N ASN A 101 17.52 26.42 9.41
CA ASN A 101 18.17 27.73 9.47
C ASN A 101 17.37 28.77 8.68
N LEU A 102 17.71 30.03 8.86
CA LEU A 102 17.23 31.14 8.07
C LEU A 102 18.35 31.58 7.11
N ARG A 103 18.05 31.72 5.82
CA ARG A 103 19.02 32.27 4.85
C ARG A 103 18.43 33.40 4.01
N GLU A 104 19.30 34.17 3.39
CA GLU A 104 18.88 35.18 2.40
C GLU A 104 18.27 34.48 1.17
N TYR A 105 17.21 35.09 0.63
CA TYR A 105 16.52 34.66 -0.57
C TYR A 105 17.45 34.69 -1.78
N ILE A 106 17.42 33.63 -2.58
CA ILE A 106 18.14 33.54 -3.86
C ILE A 106 17.10 33.50 -4.99
N PRO A 107 17.29 34.24 -6.09
CA PRO A 107 16.39 34.16 -7.24
C PRO A 107 16.17 32.72 -7.72
N GLY A 108 14.92 32.27 -7.68
CA GLY A 108 14.53 30.89 -7.94
C GLY A 108 13.91 30.17 -6.74
N ASP A 109 14.07 30.73 -5.53
CA ASP A 109 13.43 30.18 -4.34
C ASP A 109 11.89 30.33 -4.39
N PRO A 110 11.13 29.33 -3.92
CA PRO A 110 9.68 29.44 -3.85
C PRO A 110 9.25 30.53 -2.87
N MET A 111 8.40 31.47 -3.33
CA MET A 111 7.85 32.54 -2.48
C MET A 111 7.15 32.03 -1.21
N LYS A 112 6.56 30.83 -1.27
CA LYS A 112 5.93 30.17 -0.11
C LYS A 112 6.89 29.85 1.05
N LYS A 113 8.21 29.83 0.81
CA LYS A 113 9.23 29.58 1.83
C LYS A 113 9.76 30.88 2.46
N VAL A 114 9.33 32.06 1.99
CA VAL A 114 9.73 33.36 2.53
C VAL A 114 9.15 33.55 3.93
N ASN A 115 10.03 33.86 4.87
CA ASN A 115 9.65 34.21 6.24
C ASN A 115 9.51 35.73 6.33
N TRP A 116 8.28 36.24 6.18
CA TRP A 116 8.00 37.67 6.19
C TRP A 116 8.36 38.34 7.53
N ASN A 117 8.16 37.65 8.65
CA ASN A 117 8.53 38.16 9.98
C ASN A 117 10.04 38.34 10.12
N ALA A 118 10.82 37.38 9.61
CA ALA A 118 12.27 37.49 9.63
C ALA A 118 12.78 38.54 8.62
N THR A 119 12.15 38.63 7.45
CA THR A 119 12.42 39.67 6.44
C THR A 119 12.22 41.08 7.00
N ALA A 120 11.15 41.31 7.76
CA ALA A 120 10.87 42.59 8.40
C ALA A 120 11.94 42.99 9.43
N ARG A 121 12.55 42.02 10.11
CA ARG A 121 13.63 42.25 11.09
C ARG A 121 15.02 42.39 10.44
N SER A 122 15.20 41.87 9.22
CA SER A 122 16.47 41.91 8.48
C SER A 122 16.62 43.15 7.59
N ALA A 123 16.05 44.29 7.97
CA ALA A 123 16.18 45.58 7.27
C ALA A 123 15.90 45.53 5.75
N GLY A 124 14.88 44.76 5.35
CA GLY A 124 14.43 44.67 3.96
C GLY A 124 15.07 43.55 3.13
N LYS A 125 16.02 42.79 3.69
CA LYS A 125 16.55 41.58 3.04
C LYS A 125 15.55 40.44 3.16
N MET A 126 15.11 39.90 2.03
CA MET A 126 14.16 38.79 2.01
C MET A 126 14.81 37.52 2.56
N MET A 127 14.19 36.91 3.57
CA MET A 127 14.69 35.73 4.27
C MET A 127 13.81 34.52 3.97
N VAL A 128 14.42 33.36 3.78
CA VAL A 128 13.76 32.09 3.47
C VAL A 128 14.03 31.09 4.60
N ASN A 129 13.01 30.34 5.01
CA ASN A 129 13.18 29.22 5.92
C ASN A 129 13.83 28.04 5.18
N GLU A 130 15.01 27.62 5.63
CA GLU A 130 15.56 26.32 5.29
C GLU A 130 15.10 25.29 6.30
N TYR A 131 14.73 24.12 5.78
CA TYR A 131 14.30 23.01 6.61
C TYR A 131 15.39 21.93 6.65
N GLU A 132 15.41 21.16 7.72
CA GLU A 132 16.32 20.04 7.91
C GLU A 132 15.84 18.93 6.98
N ARG A 133 16.75 18.23 6.29
CA ARG A 133 16.35 17.04 5.53
C ARG A 133 15.73 16.02 6.50
N ASP A 134 14.56 15.49 6.15
CA ASP A 134 13.97 14.38 6.92
C ASP A 134 15.00 13.25 7.02
N ALA A 135 15.16 12.71 8.22
CA ALA A 135 16.13 11.65 8.44
C ALA A 135 15.73 10.38 7.68
N VAL A 136 16.71 9.70 7.09
CA VAL A 136 16.51 8.37 6.50
C VAL A 136 15.94 7.46 7.58
N SER A 137 14.75 6.93 7.34
CA SER A 137 13.99 6.15 8.30
C SER A 137 13.88 4.70 7.86
N ASP A 138 13.85 3.79 8.83
CA ASP A 138 13.67 2.36 8.60
C ASP A 138 12.19 2.01 8.78
N ILE A 139 11.40 2.10 7.72
CA ILE A 139 9.95 1.95 7.75
C ILE A 139 9.56 0.50 7.54
N ILE A 140 8.66 0.00 8.39
CA ILE A 140 8.13 -1.36 8.28
C ILE A 140 6.64 -1.30 7.96
N LEU A 141 6.28 -1.89 6.83
CA LEU A 141 4.90 -2.09 6.43
C LEU A 141 4.47 -3.51 6.81
N ILE A 142 3.36 -3.64 7.53
CA ILE A 142 2.76 -4.93 7.88
C ILE A 142 1.38 -5.00 7.21
N VAL A 143 1.16 -6.00 6.37
CA VAL A 143 -0.09 -6.21 5.62
C VAL A 143 -0.74 -7.50 6.11
N ASP A 144 -1.96 -7.37 6.61
CA ASP A 144 -2.82 -8.49 6.98
C ASP A 144 -3.39 -9.16 5.73
N SER A 145 -2.88 -10.34 5.43
CA SER A 145 -3.35 -11.23 4.38
C SER A 145 -3.98 -12.49 4.97
N ARG A 146 -4.56 -12.43 6.17
CA ARG A 146 -5.41 -13.50 6.71
C ARG A 146 -6.66 -13.66 5.86
N LYS A 147 -7.37 -14.80 6.03
CA LYS A 147 -8.60 -15.11 5.31
C LYS A 147 -9.69 -14.02 5.46
N ILE A 148 -9.78 -13.40 6.64
CA ILE A 148 -10.74 -12.32 6.93
C ILE A 148 -10.54 -11.10 6.02
N SER A 149 -9.31 -10.85 5.53
CA SER A 149 -9.03 -9.72 4.64
C SER A 149 -9.64 -9.87 3.23
N GLU A 150 -10.20 -11.04 2.88
CA GLU A 150 -10.96 -11.23 1.63
C GLU A 150 -12.43 -10.81 1.75
N THR A 151 -12.91 -10.43 2.93
CA THR A 151 -14.30 -10.03 3.13
C THR A 151 -14.66 -8.83 2.26
N GLY A 152 -15.66 -9.03 1.41
CA GLY A 152 -16.14 -8.08 0.41
C GLY A 152 -16.06 -8.59 -1.03
N PRO A 153 -16.47 -7.78 -2.02
CA PRO A 153 -16.30 -8.11 -3.42
C PRO A 153 -14.83 -8.35 -3.79
N VAL A 154 -14.57 -9.22 -4.76
CA VAL A 154 -13.20 -9.60 -5.19
C VAL A 154 -12.33 -8.38 -5.55
N SER A 155 -12.91 -7.32 -6.12
CA SER A 155 -12.21 -6.08 -6.48
C SER A 155 -12.19 -5.02 -5.38
N ARG A 156 -12.93 -5.23 -4.29
CA ARG A 156 -13.15 -4.29 -3.18
C ARG A 156 -13.23 -5.11 -1.88
N ASN A 157 -12.07 -5.44 -1.33
CA ASN A 157 -11.94 -6.09 -0.02
C ASN A 157 -10.72 -5.54 0.72
N SER A 158 -10.64 -5.78 2.02
CA SER A 158 -9.61 -5.23 2.90
C SER A 158 -8.19 -5.52 2.38
N LEU A 159 -7.93 -6.70 1.82
CA LEU A 159 -6.62 -7.03 1.24
C LEU A 159 -6.30 -6.17 0.00
N VAL A 160 -7.27 -5.90 -0.87
CA VAL A 160 -7.10 -5.00 -2.02
C VAL A 160 -6.75 -3.58 -1.57
N TYR A 161 -7.39 -3.07 -0.53
CA TYR A 161 -7.09 -1.76 0.03
C TYR A 161 -5.72 -1.75 0.74
N SER A 162 -5.43 -2.74 1.59
CA SER A 162 -4.15 -2.87 2.29
C SER A 162 -2.95 -2.96 1.33
N THR A 163 -3.05 -3.76 0.26
CA THR A 163 -1.97 -3.89 -0.73
C THR A 163 -1.81 -2.63 -1.58
N ARG A 164 -2.89 -1.92 -1.89
CA ARG A 164 -2.86 -0.59 -2.53
C ARG A 164 -2.17 0.44 -1.65
N ALA A 165 -2.51 0.50 -0.37
CA ALA A 165 -1.87 1.38 0.59
C ALA A 165 -0.39 1.05 0.77
N ALA A 166 -0.05 -0.23 0.92
CA ALA A 166 1.33 -0.66 1.06
C ALA A 166 2.17 -0.29 -0.17
N ALA A 167 1.64 -0.47 -1.38
CA ALA A 167 2.30 -0.11 -2.62
C ALA A 167 2.55 1.41 -2.72
N SER A 168 1.51 2.20 -2.41
CA SER A 168 1.55 3.66 -2.45
C SER A 168 2.51 4.24 -1.41
N LEU A 169 2.46 3.71 -0.17
CA LEU A 169 3.38 4.09 0.91
C LEU A 169 4.82 3.69 0.59
N SER A 170 5.03 2.50 0.01
CA SER A 170 6.36 2.07 -0.45
C SER A 170 6.94 3.06 -1.46
N GLN A 171 6.15 3.45 -2.47
CA GLN A 171 6.58 4.43 -3.46
C GLN A 171 6.91 5.78 -2.81
N TYR A 172 6.04 6.27 -1.94
CA TYR A 172 6.19 7.55 -1.24
C TYR A 172 7.46 7.61 -0.40
N PHE A 173 7.70 6.61 0.45
CA PHE A 173 8.86 6.57 1.34
C PHE A 173 10.17 6.30 0.59
N LEU A 174 10.17 5.40 -0.40
CA LEU A 174 11.37 5.17 -1.22
C LEU A 174 11.76 6.42 -2.04
N ALA A 175 10.78 7.23 -2.47
CA ALA A 175 11.05 8.51 -3.12
C ALA A 175 11.72 9.53 -2.18
N ARG A 176 11.42 9.47 -0.88
CA ARG A 176 12.09 10.24 0.20
C ARG A 176 13.46 9.67 0.60
N ARG A 177 13.90 8.58 -0.04
CA ARG A 177 15.12 7.81 0.29
C ARG A 177 15.09 7.11 1.65
N ASP A 178 13.89 6.91 2.21
CA ASP A 178 13.72 6.02 3.36
C ASP A 178 13.97 4.57 2.96
N SER A 179 14.32 3.75 3.95
CA SER A 179 14.43 2.31 3.79
C SER A 179 13.09 1.69 4.13
N VAL A 180 12.52 0.89 3.23
CA VAL A 180 11.19 0.28 3.42
C VAL A 180 11.32 -1.24 3.44
N GLY A 181 10.85 -1.85 4.52
CA GLY A 181 10.62 -3.29 4.63
C GLY A 181 9.13 -3.61 4.60
N LEU A 182 8.80 -4.84 4.24
CA LEU A 182 7.40 -5.32 4.13
C LEU A 182 7.26 -6.68 4.79
N VAL A 183 6.14 -6.86 5.48
CA VAL A 183 5.73 -8.13 6.07
C VAL A 183 4.29 -8.37 5.68
N THR A 184 4.01 -9.48 5.00
CA THR A 184 2.65 -9.96 4.74
C THR A 184 2.41 -11.19 5.60
N TYR A 185 1.26 -11.29 6.25
CA TYR A 185 0.97 -12.42 7.14
C TYR A 185 -0.43 -12.98 6.96
N GLY A 186 -0.54 -14.31 7.01
CA GLY A 186 -1.81 -15.01 6.87
C GLY A 186 -1.68 -16.48 7.26
N ASP A 187 -1.43 -17.34 6.27
CA ASP A 187 -1.01 -18.73 6.46
C ASP A 187 0.50 -18.82 6.73
N GLU A 188 1.27 -17.99 6.04
CA GLU A 188 2.71 -17.81 6.25
C GLU A 188 3.03 -16.35 6.60
N ILE A 189 4.19 -16.13 7.21
CA ILE A 189 4.75 -14.80 7.42
C ILE A 189 5.87 -14.62 6.40
N VAL A 190 5.61 -13.81 5.37
CA VAL A 190 6.58 -13.48 4.33
C VAL A 190 7.14 -12.09 4.62
N SER A 191 8.45 -11.99 4.81
CA SER A 191 9.15 -10.74 5.07
C SER A 191 10.10 -10.37 3.94
N VAL A 192 10.16 -9.08 3.62
CA VAL A 192 11.19 -8.46 2.80
C VAL A 192 11.97 -7.51 3.69
N ASP A 193 13.28 -7.71 3.73
CA ASP A 193 14.17 -6.81 4.46
C ASP A 193 14.10 -5.40 3.92
N ARG A 194 14.39 -4.46 4.81
CA ARG A 194 14.40 -3.03 4.52
C ARG A 194 15.55 -2.67 3.58
N ASP A 195 15.22 -2.03 2.46
CA ASP A 195 16.19 -1.49 1.51
C ASP A 195 15.66 -0.18 0.92
N THR A 196 16.44 0.48 0.07
CA THR A 196 16.15 1.79 -0.53
C THR A 196 16.07 1.72 -2.07
N GLY A 197 15.54 2.77 -2.68
CA GLY A 197 15.60 2.96 -4.13
C GLY A 197 14.61 2.14 -4.95
N LYS A 198 14.73 2.26 -6.29
CA LYS A 198 13.74 1.72 -7.24
C LYS A 198 13.70 0.19 -7.28
N LYS A 199 14.84 -0.47 -7.10
CA LYS A 199 14.90 -1.95 -7.07
C LYS A 199 14.05 -2.48 -5.92
N GLN A 200 14.14 -1.87 -4.74
CA GLN A 200 13.33 -2.24 -3.60
C GLN A 200 11.84 -2.09 -3.90
N LEU A 201 11.42 -0.99 -4.56
CA LEU A 201 10.01 -0.81 -4.93
C LEU A 201 9.48 -2.01 -5.73
N TYR A 202 10.21 -2.49 -6.75
CA TYR A 202 9.78 -3.65 -7.54
C TYR A 202 9.73 -4.94 -6.71
N VAL A 203 10.65 -5.15 -5.78
CA VAL A 203 10.61 -6.31 -4.86
C VAL A 203 9.35 -6.26 -4.01
N LEU A 204 9.05 -5.10 -3.41
CA LEU A 204 7.85 -4.89 -2.59
C LEU A 204 6.57 -5.10 -3.40
N LEU A 205 6.47 -4.49 -4.59
CA LEU A 205 5.30 -4.63 -5.47
C LEU A 205 5.08 -6.09 -5.91
N THR A 206 6.15 -6.83 -6.17
CA THR A 206 6.08 -8.25 -6.53
C THR A 206 5.51 -9.09 -5.38
N LYS A 207 5.94 -8.84 -4.14
CA LYS A 207 5.38 -9.53 -2.97
C LYS A 207 3.93 -9.16 -2.70
N LEU A 208 3.57 -7.88 -2.84
CA LEU A 208 2.18 -7.42 -2.69
C LEU A 208 1.25 -7.97 -3.78
N ALA A 209 1.75 -8.14 -5.01
CA ALA A 209 1.01 -8.77 -6.09
C ALA A 209 0.72 -10.25 -5.80
N GLY A 210 1.65 -10.97 -5.16
CA GLY A 210 1.49 -12.36 -4.74
C GLY A 210 0.69 -12.58 -3.45
N ALA A 211 0.35 -11.53 -2.71
CA ALA A 211 -0.34 -11.66 -1.43
C ALA A 211 -1.79 -12.15 -1.63
N MET A 212 -2.11 -13.31 -1.04
CA MET A 212 -3.43 -13.94 -1.04
C MET A 212 -4.01 -13.98 0.38
N ALA A 213 -5.33 -13.84 0.51
CA ALA A 213 -6.03 -13.90 1.79
C ALA A 213 -6.16 -15.35 2.26
N LYS A 214 -5.25 -15.81 3.13
CA LYS A 214 -5.19 -17.19 3.62
C LYS A 214 -4.76 -17.24 5.08
N GLY A 215 -5.11 -18.32 5.77
CA GLY A 215 -4.71 -18.55 7.17
C GLY A 215 -5.29 -17.52 8.16
N ASN A 216 -4.81 -17.62 9.40
CA ASN A 216 -5.33 -16.90 10.56
C ASN A 216 -4.22 -16.55 11.58
N THR A 217 -2.97 -16.46 11.14
CA THR A 217 -1.83 -16.15 12.02
C THR A 217 -2.05 -14.82 12.75
N PRO A 218 -2.14 -14.78 14.09
CA PRO A 218 -2.42 -13.54 14.83
C PRO A 218 -1.32 -12.49 14.66
N LEU A 219 -1.69 -11.21 14.66
CA LEU A 219 -0.78 -10.07 14.51
C LEU A 219 0.34 -10.11 15.54
N LYS A 220 0.07 -10.54 16.78
CA LYS A 220 1.11 -10.61 17.82
C LYS A 220 2.25 -11.55 17.45
N VAL A 221 1.96 -12.69 16.83
CA VAL A 221 2.98 -13.65 16.37
C VAL A 221 3.92 -12.98 15.35
N VAL A 222 3.35 -12.14 14.48
CA VAL A 222 4.08 -11.38 13.47
C VAL A 222 4.94 -10.32 14.11
N THR A 223 4.36 -9.51 15.02
CA THR A 223 5.10 -8.45 15.70
C THR A 223 6.24 -9.02 16.52
N ASP A 224 6.01 -10.12 17.26
CA ASP A 224 7.02 -10.77 18.09
C ASP A 224 8.19 -11.31 17.24
N ARG A 225 7.91 -11.80 16.02
CA ARG A 225 8.94 -12.27 15.08
C ARG A 225 9.80 -11.13 14.54
N ILE A 226 9.21 -9.98 14.20
CA ILE A 226 9.94 -8.89 13.53
C ILE A 226 10.66 -7.97 14.53
N MET A 227 10.15 -7.88 15.77
CA MET A 227 10.63 -6.95 16.79
C MET A 227 12.14 -7.01 17.06
N PRO A 228 12.79 -8.18 17.09
CA PRO A 228 14.24 -8.28 17.29
C PRO A 228 15.08 -7.71 16.13
N HIS A 229 14.48 -7.57 14.95
CA HIS A 229 15.17 -7.20 13.71
C HIS A 229 14.92 -5.74 13.29
N ILE A 230 14.28 -4.94 14.15
CA ILE A 230 13.89 -3.56 13.84
C ILE A 230 14.39 -2.58 14.91
N ASN A 231 14.91 -1.43 14.46
CA ASN A 231 15.43 -0.39 15.35
C ASN A 231 14.29 0.27 16.13
N ARG A 232 14.43 0.43 17.45
CA ARG A 232 13.45 1.17 18.26
C ARG A 232 13.21 2.56 17.67
N GLY A 233 11.97 3.05 17.73
CA GLY A 233 11.61 4.35 17.14
C GLY A 233 11.36 4.35 15.64
N SER A 234 11.56 3.21 14.96
CA SER A 234 11.16 3.02 13.57
C SER A 234 9.64 3.16 13.40
N PRO A 235 9.16 3.77 12.31
CA PRO A 235 7.75 3.71 11.95
C PRO A 235 7.31 2.28 11.60
N VAL A 236 6.24 1.81 12.22
CA VAL A 236 5.57 0.54 11.92
C VAL A 236 4.15 0.87 11.47
N ILE A 237 3.84 0.56 10.22
CA ILE A 237 2.54 0.84 9.62
C ILE A 237 1.82 -0.48 9.39
N ILE A 238 0.72 -0.69 10.11
CA ILE A 238 -0.09 -1.89 10.08
C ILE A 238 -1.31 -1.64 9.21
N MET A 239 -1.54 -2.49 8.21
CA MET A 239 -2.70 -2.46 7.33
C MET A 239 -3.51 -3.73 7.57
N SER A 240 -4.60 -3.62 8.33
CA SER A 240 -5.41 -4.76 8.76
C SER A 240 -6.86 -4.36 9.00
N PRO A 241 -7.86 -5.19 8.64
CA PRO A 241 -9.24 -4.94 9.05
C PRO A 241 -9.42 -4.96 10.58
N LEU A 242 -8.44 -5.47 11.35
CA LEU A 242 -8.46 -5.61 12.82
C LEU A 242 -9.57 -6.53 13.34
N GLU A 243 -10.16 -7.33 12.46
CA GLU A 243 -11.22 -8.27 12.76
C GLU A 243 -10.63 -9.65 13.09
N ASP A 244 -11.35 -10.41 13.92
CA ASP A 244 -11.03 -11.79 14.30
C ASP A 244 -9.58 -11.99 14.81
N ASP A 245 -9.10 -11.06 15.64
CA ASP A 245 -7.79 -11.16 16.30
C ASP A 245 -7.77 -10.49 17.68
N SER A 246 -7.91 -11.29 18.73
CA SER A 246 -7.87 -10.84 20.12
C SER A 246 -6.48 -10.34 20.55
N THR A 247 -5.43 -10.54 19.75
CA THR A 247 -4.05 -10.19 20.09
C THR A 247 -3.66 -8.79 19.64
N VAL A 248 -4.47 -8.13 18.81
CA VAL A 248 -4.18 -6.80 18.22
C VAL A 248 -3.77 -5.77 19.26
N VAL A 249 -4.54 -5.64 20.34
CA VAL A 249 -4.26 -4.69 21.43
C VAL A 249 -2.91 -4.99 22.07
N SER A 250 -2.62 -6.26 22.36
CA SER A 250 -1.34 -6.67 22.95
C SER A 250 -0.15 -6.41 22.02
N ALA A 251 -0.31 -6.67 20.72
CA ALA A 251 0.71 -6.43 19.71
C ALA A 251 1.04 -4.93 19.60
N VAL A 252 0.02 -4.08 19.54
CA VAL A 252 0.20 -2.61 19.50
C VAL A 252 0.81 -2.10 20.80
N ARG A 253 0.35 -2.59 21.96
CA ARG A 253 0.93 -2.23 23.27
C ARG A 253 2.42 -2.55 23.34
N ASP A 254 2.82 -3.75 22.90
CA ASP A 254 4.22 -4.19 22.92
C ASP A 254 5.09 -3.31 22.01
N LEU A 255 4.61 -2.99 20.80
CA LEU A 255 5.29 -2.06 19.90
C LEU A 255 5.45 -0.67 20.53
N ARG A 256 4.38 -0.12 21.12
CA ARG A 256 4.41 1.20 21.76
C ARG A 256 5.33 1.23 22.98
N SER A 257 5.34 0.16 23.79
CA SER A 257 6.23 0.03 24.96
C SER A 257 7.72 0.07 24.59
N ARG A 258 8.05 -0.35 23.36
CA ARG A 258 9.41 -0.33 22.80
C ARG A 258 9.70 0.92 21.96
N ASN A 259 8.83 1.92 22.08
CA ASN A 259 8.98 3.25 21.50
C ASN A 259 8.86 3.28 19.97
N PHE A 260 8.24 2.27 19.33
CA PHE A 260 7.92 2.33 17.90
C PHE A 260 6.81 3.37 17.62
N ASP A 261 6.91 4.04 16.48
CA ASP A 261 5.81 4.90 16.00
C ASP A 261 4.83 4.04 15.22
N VAL A 262 3.66 3.76 15.81
CA VAL A 262 2.71 2.80 15.26
C VAL A 262 1.59 3.56 14.57
N THR A 263 1.43 3.32 13.28
CA THR A 263 0.26 3.76 12.51
C THR A 263 -0.54 2.53 12.10
N VAL A 264 -1.86 2.58 12.31
CA VAL A 264 -2.79 1.51 11.91
C VAL A 264 -3.72 2.09 10.86
N LEU A 265 -3.69 1.55 9.65
CA LEU A 265 -4.64 1.83 8.59
C LEU A 265 -5.59 0.66 8.48
N SER A 266 -6.86 0.87 8.85
CA SER A 266 -7.81 -0.23 8.98
C SER A 266 -8.90 -0.18 7.92
N PRO A 267 -8.76 -0.88 6.78
CA PRO A 267 -9.83 -1.00 5.80
C PRO A 267 -10.97 -1.86 6.36
N SER A 268 -12.08 -1.22 6.73
CA SER A 268 -13.26 -1.88 7.29
C SER A 268 -13.90 -2.84 6.29
N SER A 269 -14.31 -4.02 6.77
CA SER A 269 -15.07 -4.98 5.97
C SER A 269 -16.59 -4.94 6.25
N LEU A 270 -17.00 -4.26 7.33
CA LEU A 270 -18.37 -4.22 7.83
C LEU A 270 -19.38 -3.69 6.81
N GLU A 271 -19.02 -2.65 6.07
CA GLU A 271 -19.85 -2.06 5.03
C GLU A 271 -20.17 -3.10 3.95
N PHE A 272 -19.20 -3.94 3.57
CA PHE A 272 -19.42 -4.97 2.57
C PHE A 272 -20.34 -6.08 3.07
N GLU A 273 -20.21 -6.47 4.33
CA GLU A 273 -21.06 -7.51 4.92
C GLU A 273 -22.50 -7.03 5.09
N PHE A 274 -22.69 -5.77 5.46
CA PHE A 274 -24.00 -5.13 5.52
C PHE A 274 -24.64 -5.01 4.13
N ASP A 275 -23.91 -4.50 3.14
CA ASP A 275 -24.38 -4.37 1.76
C ASP A 275 -24.73 -5.73 1.14
N ALA A 276 -23.95 -6.78 1.46
CA ALA A 276 -24.21 -8.14 1.05
C ALA A 276 -25.36 -8.83 1.80
N ARG A 277 -26.03 -8.13 2.73
CA ARG A 277 -27.11 -8.64 3.60
C ARG A 277 -26.69 -9.85 4.44
N ARG A 278 -25.41 -9.94 4.80
CA ARG A 278 -24.88 -10.95 5.73
C ARG A 278 -25.04 -10.52 7.18
N LEU A 279 -25.11 -9.21 7.41
CA LEU A 279 -25.43 -8.59 8.69
C LEU A 279 -26.80 -7.94 8.60
N ASP A 280 -27.64 -8.16 9.62
CA ASP A 280 -28.80 -7.33 9.84
C ASP A 280 -28.38 -5.98 10.44
N ARG A 281 -29.32 -5.04 10.53
CA ARG A 281 -29.03 -3.72 11.09
C ARG A 281 -28.52 -3.80 12.53
N THR A 282 -29.08 -4.70 13.34
CA THR A 282 -28.68 -4.86 14.75
C THR A 282 -27.24 -5.36 14.84
N GLY A 283 -26.90 -6.41 14.09
CA GLY A 283 -25.56 -6.96 14.03
C GLY A 283 -24.53 -5.96 13.53
N TYR A 284 -24.88 -5.17 12.51
CA TYR A 284 -24.01 -4.09 12.03
C TYR A 284 -23.70 -3.06 13.10
N GLU A 285 -24.71 -2.54 13.83
CA GLU A 285 -24.50 -1.54 14.88
C GLU A 285 -23.66 -2.09 16.05
N VAL A 286 -23.85 -3.37 16.41
CA VAL A 286 -23.04 -4.03 17.45
C VAL A 286 -21.58 -4.13 17.00
N LEU A 287 -21.31 -4.68 15.82
CA LEU A 287 -19.94 -4.84 15.32
C LEU A 287 -19.25 -3.49 15.08
N LYS A 288 -20.00 -2.49 14.61
CA LYS A 288 -19.49 -1.12 14.47
C LYS A 288 -19.10 -0.53 15.83
N THR A 289 -19.92 -0.74 16.85
CA THR A 289 -19.61 -0.29 18.22
C THR A 289 -18.37 -1.00 18.78
N GLU A 290 -18.27 -2.32 18.61
CA GLU A 290 -17.09 -3.10 19.02
C GLU A 290 -15.81 -2.61 18.31
N ARG A 291 -15.91 -2.33 17.01
CA ARG A 291 -14.83 -1.73 16.23
C ARG A 291 -14.43 -0.37 16.76
N ASP A 292 -15.38 0.54 17.01
CA ASP A 292 -15.09 1.88 17.53
C ASP A 292 -14.38 1.81 18.90
N ILE A 293 -14.80 0.88 19.77
CA ILE A 293 -14.13 0.61 21.05
C ILE A 293 -12.69 0.15 20.81
N LEU A 294 -12.47 -0.82 19.93
CA LEU A 294 -11.13 -1.31 19.59
C LEU A 294 -10.24 -0.19 19.04
N LEU A 295 -10.71 0.59 18.07
CA LEU A 295 -9.95 1.69 17.49
C LEU A 295 -9.62 2.76 18.56
N SER A 296 -10.56 3.05 19.46
CA SER A 296 -10.33 3.96 20.60
C SER A 296 -9.28 3.42 21.57
N GLU A 297 -9.31 2.12 21.88
CA GLU A 297 -8.30 1.48 22.74
C GLU A 297 -6.91 1.58 22.11
N LEU A 298 -6.79 1.32 20.80
CA LEU A 298 -5.51 1.45 20.07
C LEU A 298 -4.98 2.90 20.07
N ARG A 299 -5.87 3.88 19.91
CA ARG A 299 -5.51 5.32 20.07
C ARG A 299 -5.05 5.64 21.49
N GLY A 300 -5.70 5.05 22.51
CA GLY A 300 -5.32 5.17 23.91
C GLY A 300 -3.91 4.62 24.22
N LEU A 301 -3.44 3.64 23.44
CA LEU A 301 -2.04 3.15 23.49
C LEU A 301 -1.05 4.09 22.77
N GLY A 302 -1.54 5.17 22.16
CA GLY A 302 -0.76 6.15 21.42
C GLY A 302 -0.43 5.73 19.99
N ALA A 303 -1.13 4.75 19.41
CA ALA A 303 -1.06 4.47 17.98
C ALA A 303 -1.87 5.51 17.20
N ASN A 304 -1.38 5.88 16.01
CA ASN A 304 -2.15 6.69 15.07
C ASN A 304 -3.09 5.77 14.28
N VAL A 305 -4.40 5.83 14.53
CA VAL A 305 -5.37 4.88 13.98
C VAL A 305 -6.31 5.56 12.99
N MET A 306 -6.21 5.13 11.73
CA MET A 306 -7.01 5.60 10.60
C MET A 306 -8.03 4.52 10.26
N ASP A 307 -9.30 4.82 10.51
CA ASP A 307 -10.39 3.99 10.01
C ASP A 307 -10.59 4.30 8.52
N TRP A 308 -10.50 3.28 7.67
CA TRP A 308 -10.53 3.44 6.24
C TRP A 308 -11.77 2.78 5.67
N GLU A 309 -12.77 3.61 5.37
CA GLU A 309 -13.99 3.13 4.73
C GLU A 309 -13.73 2.79 3.25
N PRO A 310 -14.33 1.69 2.76
CA PRO A 310 -14.42 1.41 1.34
C PRO A 310 -14.98 2.62 0.59
N ASP A 311 -14.22 3.17 -0.37
CA ASP A 311 -14.51 4.35 -1.22
C ASP A 311 -13.89 5.66 -0.77
N MET A 312 -13.34 5.73 0.45
CA MET A 312 -12.46 6.83 0.82
C MET A 312 -11.13 6.72 0.06
N LEU A 313 -10.67 7.83 -0.53
CA LEU A 313 -9.32 7.91 -1.12
C LEU A 313 -8.25 7.69 -0.05
N LEU A 314 -7.14 7.03 -0.40
CA LEU A 314 -6.06 6.77 0.55
C LEU A 314 -5.51 8.06 1.16
N ASN A 315 -5.34 9.10 0.36
CA ASN A 315 -4.91 10.42 0.85
C ASN A 315 -5.85 11.01 1.90
N THR A 316 -7.16 10.78 1.78
CA THR A 316 -8.15 11.24 2.75
C THR A 316 -8.03 10.45 4.05
N ALA A 317 -7.89 9.12 3.96
CA ALA A 317 -7.69 8.26 5.13
C ALA A 317 -6.39 8.63 5.89
N LEU A 318 -5.30 8.87 5.16
CA LEU A 318 -4.02 9.31 5.72
C LEU A 318 -4.10 10.73 6.34
N ALA A 319 -4.93 11.62 5.80
CA ALA A 319 -5.13 12.96 6.33
C ALA A 319 -6.07 13.00 7.56
N GLY A 320 -6.97 12.02 7.70
CA GLY A 320 -7.92 11.89 8.81
C GLY A 320 -7.26 11.75 10.19
N ALA A 321 -5.96 11.43 10.24
CA ALA A 321 -5.13 11.45 11.46
C ALA A 321 -4.97 12.85 12.10
N ARG A 322 -5.58 13.90 11.54
CA ARG A 322 -5.39 15.31 11.95
C ARG A 322 -6.26 15.80 13.12
N GLY A 323 -7.05 14.97 13.77
CA GLY A 323 -7.88 15.48 14.87
C GLY A 323 -8.12 14.43 15.92
N PHE A 324 -7.32 14.46 16.98
CA PHE A 324 -7.72 14.55 18.40
C PHE A 324 -6.49 14.97 19.21
#